data_AF-A0A819LTK5-F1
#
_entry.id   AF-A0A819LTK5-F1
#
_cell.length_a   1.000
_cell.length_b   1.000
_cell.length_c   1.000
_cell.angle_alpha   90.00
_cell.angle_beta   90.00
_cell.angle_gamma   90.00
#
_symmetry.space_group_name_H-M   'P 1'
#
loop_
_entity.id
_entity.type
_entity.pdbx_description
1 polymer ?
#
loop_
_entity_poly.entity_id
_entity_poly.type
_entity_poly.pdbx_seq_one_letter_code
_entity_poly.pdbx_strand_id
1 'polypeptide(L)'
;MSNFLKSIQPALNEIVYDITGVTLSDRFNPYKKLFEDTIIHRANINVEKSKVEKSIQGLKEKYIIHAQDKKADLLQFLIKRFNNRP
;
A
#
# COMPACT_ATOMS: atom_id res chain seq x y z
N MET A 1 -20.80 5.95 -12.29
CA MET A 1 -19.66 6.10 -11.34
C MET A 1 -20.16 5.88 -9.92
N SER A 2 -19.67 4.87 -9.19
CA SER A 2 -20.15 4.53 -7.83
C SER A 2 -19.85 5.64 -6.81
N ASN A 3 -20.66 5.75 -5.74
CA ASN A 3 -20.44 6.73 -4.67
C ASN A 3 -19.08 6.54 -3.96
N PHE A 4 -18.63 5.29 -3.87
CA PHE A 4 -17.30 4.93 -3.35
C PHE A 4 -16.16 5.49 -4.22
N LEU A 5 -16.22 5.31 -5.54
CA LEU A 5 -15.16 5.83 -6.41
C LEU A 5 -15.10 7.35 -6.38
N LYS A 6 -16.26 8.01 -6.32
CA LYS A 6 -16.35 9.47 -6.17
C LYS A 6 -15.70 9.96 -4.88
N SER A 7 -15.89 9.25 -3.75
CA SER A 7 -15.33 9.68 -2.46
C SER A 7 -13.82 9.55 -2.38
N ILE A 8 -13.21 8.65 -3.16
CA ILE A 8 -11.74 8.47 -3.18
C ILE A 8 -11.04 9.26 -4.30
N GLN A 9 -11.78 9.96 -5.17
CA GLN A 9 -11.20 10.68 -6.31
C GLN A 9 -10.06 11.63 -5.95
N PRO A 10 -10.15 12.46 -4.88
CA PRO A 10 -9.04 13.36 -4.53
C PRO A 10 -7.75 12.60 -4.21
N ALA A 11 -7.82 11.58 -3.34
CA ALA A 11 -6.67 10.76 -2.97
C ALA A 11 -6.14 9.95 -4.17
N LEU A 12 -7.02 9.44 -5.03
CA LEU A 12 -6.63 8.73 -6.23
C LEU A 12 -5.85 9.63 -7.19
N ASN A 13 -6.28 10.88 -7.31
CA ASN A 13 -5.65 11.87 -8.17
C ASN A 13 -4.22 12.20 -7.69
N GLU A 14 -4.04 12.37 -6.38
CA GLU A 14 -2.74 12.58 -5.75
C GLU A 14 -1.82 11.37 -5.98
N ILE A 15 -2.31 10.15 -5.73
CA ILE A 15 -1.53 8.92 -5.93
C ILE A 15 -1.09 8.75 -7.38
N VAL A 16 -1.98 9.02 -8.35
CA VAL A 16 -1.62 8.96 -9.77
C VAL A 16 -0.51 9.96 -10.10
N TYR A 17 -0.60 11.19 -9.58
CA TYR A 17 0.44 12.19 -9.78
C TYR A 17 1.76 11.80 -9.12
N ASP A 18 1.74 11.39 -7.85
CA ASP A 18 2.95 11.03 -7.09
C ASP A 18 3.72 9.86 -7.71
N ILE A 19 3.01 8.91 -8.32
CA ILE A 19 3.62 7.72 -8.96
C ILE A 19 4.06 8.02 -10.40
N THR A 20 3.25 8.76 -11.17
CA THR A 20 3.47 8.89 -12.62
C THR A 20 4.05 10.24 -13.05
N GLY A 21 4.01 11.25 -12.17
CA GLY A 21 4.33 12.64 -12.49
C GLY A 21 3.32 13.33 -13.41
N VAL A 22 2.22 12.66 -13.78
CA VAL A 22 1.25 13.18 -14.76
C VAL A 22 0.12 13.93 -14.06
N THR A 23 -0.02 15.22 -14.36
CA THR A 23 -1.14 16.04 -13.90
C THR A 23 -2.42 15.71 -14.65
N LEU A 24 -3.56 15.73 -13.94
CA LEU A 24 -4.86 15.29 -14.44
C LEU A 24 -5.61 16.30 -15.32
N SER A 25 -4.93 17.32 -15.81
CA SER A 25 -5.50 18.25 -16.80
C SER A 25 -5.89 17.52 -18.11
N ASP A 26 -5.32 16.35 -18.37
CA ASP A 26 -5.69 15.51 -19.51
C ASP A 26 -6.92 14.64 -19.18
N ARG A 27 -8.03 14.96 -19.86
CA ARG A 27 -9.29 14.19 -19.80
C ARG A 27 -9.15 12.72 -20.23
N PHE A 28 -7.99 12.33 -20.76
CA PHE A 28 -7.63 10.98 -21.19
C PHE A 28 -6.38 10.46 -20.47
N ASN A 29 -6.30 10.57 -19.14
CA ASN A 29 -5.21 9.96 -18.38
C ASN A 29 -5.43 8.44 -18.25
N PRO A 30 -4.69 7.58 -19.00
CA PRO A 30 -4.88 6.12 -18.95
C PRO A 30 -4.47 5.53 -17.60
N TYR A 31 -3.56 6.18 -16.86
CA TYR A 31 -3.15 5.73 -15.54
C TYR A 31 -4.29 5.87 -14.54
N LYS A 32 -5.02 6.99 -14.56
CA LYS A 32 -6.18 7.16 -13.68
C LYS A 32 -7.20 6.05 -13.86
N LYS A 33 -7.57 5.74 -15.11
CA LYS A 33 -8.52 4.67 -15.41
C LYS A 33 -8.01 3.30 -14.94
N LEU A 34 -6.73 3.00 -15.19
CA LEU A 34 -6.10 1.75 -14.72
C LEU A 34 -6.19 1.61 -13.20
N PHE A 35 -5.94 2.67 -12.44
CA PHE A 35 -6.03 2.64 -10.98
C PHE A 35 -7.49 2.49 -10.51
N GLU A 36 -8.45 3.20 -11.12
CA GLU A 36 -9.88 3.02 -10.82
C GLU A 36 -10.32 1.57 -11.04
N ASP A 37 -10.01 0.99 -12.21
CA ASP A 37 -10.35 -0.39 -12.56
C ASP A 37 -9.68 -1.39 -11.59
N THR A 38 -8.43 -1.13 -11.20
CA THR A 38 -7.69 -1.97 -10.25
C THR A 38 -8.32 -1.96 -8.86
N ILE A 39 -8.73 -0.79 -8.36
CA ILE A 39 -9.38 -0.67 -7.06
C ILE A 39 -10.70 -1.43 -7.05
N ILE A 40 -11.54 -1.27 -8.09
CA ILE A 40 -12.82 -1.98 -8.20
C ILE A 40 -12.59 -3.49 -8.21
N HIS A 41 -11.65 -3.96 -9.03
CA HIS A 41 -11.40 -5.39 -9.19
C HIS A 41 -10.81 -6.03 -7.93
N ARG A 42 -10.01 -5.28 -7.16
CA ARG A 42 -9.34 -5.77 -5.95
C ARG A 42 -10.05 -5.42 -4.64
N ALA A 43 -11.16 -4.68 -4.68
CA ALA A 43 -11.91 -4.24 -3.50
C ALA A 43 -12.37 -5.40 -2.59
N ASN A 44 -12.54 -6.60 -3.16
CA ASN A 44 -13.03 -7.77 -2.45
C ASN A 44 -11.92 -8.69 -1.91
N ILE A 45 -10.64 -8.31 -2.02
CA ILE A 45 -9.55 -9.11 -1.48
C ILE A 45 -9.54 -8.94 0.05
N ASN A 46 -9.92 -10.01 0.76
CA ASN A 46 -9.79 -10.05 2.21
C ASN A 46 -8.31 -10.29 2.59
N VAL A 47 -7.71 -9.34 3.31
CA VAL A 47 -6.33 -9.45 3.80
C VAL A 47 -6.34 -10.03 5.21
N GLU A 48 -5.96 -11.29 5.34
CA GLU A 48 -5.85 -11.95 6.64
C GLU A 48 -4.65 -11.42 7.44
N LYS A 49 -4.93 -10.86 8.63
CA LYS A 49 -3.90 -10.31 9.53
C LYS A 49 -2.78 -11.32 9.84
N SER A 50 -3.14 -12.58 10.09
CA SER A 50 -2.17 -13.64 10.40
C SER A 50 -1.21 -13.94 9.24
N LYS A 51 -1.65 -13.80 7.98
CA LYS A 51 -0.78 -13.94 6.81
C LYS A 51 0.21 -12.79 6.73
N VAL A 52 -0.24 -11.56 6.98
CA VAL A 52 0.63 -10.37 7.00
C VAL A 52 1.68 -10.48 8.11
N GLU A 53 1.29 -10.90 9.31
CA GLU A 53 2.21 -11.10 10.44
C GLU A 53 3.27 -12.16 10.12
N LYS A 54 2.88 -13.28 9.50
CA LYS A 54 3.83 -14.30 9.03
C LYS A 54 4.81 -13.76 7.99
N SER A 55 4.34 -12.95 7.03
CA SER A 55 5.21 -12.34 6.02
C SER A 55 6.20 -11.34 6.63
N ILE A 56 5.78 -10.55 7.62
CA ILE A 56 6.66 -9.64 8.36
C ILE A 56 7.74 -10.43 9.13
N GLN A 57 7.34 -11.51 9.81
CA GLN A 57 8.27 -12.37 10.54
C GLN A 57 9.31 -13.00 9.59
N GLY A 58 8.88 -13.52 8.44
CA GLY A 58 9.80 -14.06 7.43
C GLY A 58 10.76 -13.01 6.86
N LEU A 59 10.32 -11.75 6.71
CA LEU A 59 11.20 -10.65 6.31
C LEU A 59 12.26 -10.36 7.37
N LYS A 60 11.89 -10.36 8.65
CA LYS A 60 12.82 -10.20 9.77
C LYS A 60 13.87 -11.31 9.79
N GLU A 61 13.43 -12.56 9.67
CA GLU A 61 14.33 -13.73 9.61
C GLU A 61 15.30 -13.63 8.43
N LYS A 62 14.81 -13.20 7.26
CA LYS A 62 15.68 -12.95 6.10
C LYS A 62 16.76 -11.93 6.41
N TYR A 63 16.45 -10.83 7.11
CA TYR A 63 17.46 -9.86 7.50
C TYR A 63 18.51 -10.45 8.44
N ILE A 64 18.10 -11.24 9.43
CA ILE A 64 19.02 -11.92 10.36
C ILE A 64 19.95 -12.88 9.60
N ILE A 65 19.40 -13.71 8.71
CA ILE A 65 20.18 -14.68 7.90
C ILE A 65 21.26 -13.97 7.07
N HIS A 66 21.00 -12.75 6.61
CA HIS A 66 21.95 -11.96 5.81
C HIS A 66 22.81 -10.99 6.66
N ALA A 67 22.90 -11.19 7.98
CA ALA A 67 23.64 -10.33 8.92
C ALA A 67 23.24 -8.84 8.83
N GLN A 68 21.96 -8.57 8.58
CA GLN A 68 21.38 -7.23 8.55
C GLN A 68 20.60 -6.92 9.84
N ASP A 69 21.19 -7.20 11.01
CA ASP A 69 20.51 -7.15 12.31
C ASP A 69 19.87 -5.79 12.61
N LYS A 70 20.56 -4.68 12.27
CA LYS A 70 19.99 -3.33 12.42
C LYS A 70 18.68 -3.13 11.65
N LYS A 71 18.52 -3.78 10.48
CA LYS A 71 17.26 -3.73 9.71
C LYS A 71 16.19 -4.62 10.34
N ALA A 72 16.57 -5.78 10.88
CA ALA A 72 15.65 -6.65 11.61
C ALA A 72 15.10 -5.96 12.87
N ASP A 73 15.97 -5.28 13.63
CA ASP A 73 15.61 -4.54 14.83
C ASP A 73 14.72 -3.33 14.51
N LEU A 74 15.10 -2.56 13.48
CA LEU A 74 14.30 -1.43 13.02
C LEU A 74 12.91 -1.88 12.55
N LEU A 75 12.83 -2.99 11.80
CA LEU A 75 11.54 -3.56 11.37
C LEU A 75 10.69 -3.92 12.59
N GLN A 76 11.25 -4.63 13.57
CA GLN A 76 10.52 -5.00 14.78
C GLN A 76 10.03 -3.78 15.56
N PHE A 77 10.87 -2.75 15.69
CA PHE A 77 10.51 -1.49 16.35
C PHE A 77 9.34 -0.79 15.63
N LEU A 78 9.41 -0.65 14.30
CA LEU A 78 8.37 0.03 13.51
C LEU A 78 7.04 -0.72 13.58
N ILE A 79 7.05 -2.05 13.52
CA ILE A 79 5.84 -2.87 13.64
C ILE A 79 5.24 -2.78 15.04
N LYS A 80 6.07 -2.84 16.10
CA LYS A 80 5.60 -2.63 17.48
C LYS A 80 4.97 -1.24 17.63
N ARG A 81 5.59 -0.20 17.08
CA ARG A 81 5.03 1.17 17.10
C ARG A 81 3.72 1.27 16.33
N PHE A 82 3.58 0.59 15.18
CA PHE A 82 2.36 0.58 14.38
C PHE A 82 1.20 -0.11 15.10
N ASN A 83 1.44 -1.27 15.71
CA ASN A 83 0.41 -2.06 16.40
C ASN A 83 -0.05 -1.45 17.73
N ASN A 84 0.73 -0.55 18.33
CA ASN A 84 0.40 0.13 19.59
C ASN A 84 0.08 1.62 19.38
N ARG A 85 -0.35 2.03 18.18
CA ARG A 85 -0.88 3.39 17.98
C ARG A 85 -2.22 3.51 18.73
N PRO A 86 -2.47 4.61 19.46
CA PRO A 86 -3.77 4.88 20.06
C PRO A 86 -4.87 5.02 18.99
#